data_AF-A0A544XBV3-F1
#
_entry.id   AF-A0A544XBV3-F1
#
_cell.length_a   1.000
_cell.length_b   1.000
_cell.length_c   1.000
_cell.angle_alpha   90.00
_cell.angle_beta   90.00
_cell.angle_gamma   90.00
#
_symmetry.space_group_name_H-M   'P 1'
#
loop_
_entity.id
_entity.type
_entity.pdbx_description
1 polymer ?
#
loop_
_entity_poly.entity_id
_entity_poly.type
_entity_poly.pdbx_seq_one_letter_code
_entity_poly.pdbx_strand_id
1 'polypeptide(L)' 'MVERRDRLRELGELLRRLRKDAGLTGKELAQRAGLAQPTISRMETGQLLPTPETVERV' A
#
# COMPACT_ATOMS: atom_id res chain seq x y z
N MET A 1 21.89 -3.65 -10.57
CA MET A 1 20.95 -4.68 -10.05
C MET A 1 20.04 -3.98 -9.07
N VAL A 2 18.76 -3.73 -9.39
CA VAL A 2 17.85 -3.14 -8.41
C VAL A 2 17.53 -4.20 -7.36
N GLU A 3 17.89 -3.95 -6.11
CA GLU A 3 17.65 -4.90 -5.03
C GLU A 3 16.14 -5.08 -4.84
N ARG A 4 15.71 -6.30 -4.50
CA ARG A 4 14.29 -6.64 -4.32
C ARG A 4 13.58 -5.69 -3.34
N ARG A 5 14.32 -5.15 -2.38
CA ARG A 5 13.82 -4.20 -1.38
C ARG A 5 13.52 -2.82 -1.95
N ASP A 6 14.29 -2.35 -2.93
CA ASP A 6 14.08 -1.06 -3.58
C ASP A 6 12.80 -1.07 -4.40
N ARG A 7 12.57 -2.14 -5.18
CA ARG A 7 11.30 -2.32 -5.92
C ARG A 7 10.08 -2.35 -5.01
N LEU A 8 10.19 -2.95 -3.83
CA LEU A 8 9.07 -2.98 -2.88
C LEU A 8 8.80 -1.60 -2.26
N ARG A 9 9.84 -0.79 -2.06
CA ARG A 9 9.70 0.60 -1.62
C ARG A 9 9.05 1.46 -2.70
N GLU A 10 9.49 1.34 -3.95
CA GLU A 10 8.90 2.04 -5.10
C GLU A 10 7.40 1.70 -5.28
N LEU A 11 7.04 0.42 -5.12
CA LEU A 11 5.64 0.00 -5.11
C LEU A 11 4.84 0.66 -3.98
N GLY A 12 5.39 0.68 -2.77
CA GLY A 12 4.75 1.33 -1.62
C GLY A 12 4.54 2.83 -1.84
N GLU A 13 5.52 3.51 -2.40
CA GLU A 13 5.43 4.93 -2.75
C GLU A 13 4.37 5.20 -3.82
N LEU A 14 4.26 4.31 -4.82
CA LEU A 14 3.19 4.38 -5.83
C LEU A 14 1.81 4.22 -5.19
N LEU A 15 1.61 3.20 -4.33
CA LEU A 15 0.35 3.00 -3.61
C LEU A 15 -0.04 4.22 -2.77
N ARG A 16 0.93 4.80 -2.06
CA ARG A 16 0.72 6.00 -1.25
C ARG A 16 0.31 7.21 -2.08
N ARG A 17 0.87 7.37 -3.29
CA ARG A 17 0.48 8.44 -4.21
C ARG A 17 -0.95 8.23 -4.71
N LEU A 18 -1.27 7.05 -5.23
CA LEU A 18 -2.62 6.73 -5.72
C LEU A 18 -3.70 6.95 -4.66
N ARG A 19 -3.42 6.54 -3.40
CA ARG A 19 -4.33 6.80 -2.29
C ARG A 19 -4.58 8.30 -2.09
N LYS A 20 -3.52 9.12 -2.10
CA LYS A 20 -3.63 10.57 -1.93
C LYS A 20 -4.34 11.23 -3.10
N ASP A 21 -4.09 10.78 -4.32
CA ASP A 21 -4.76 11.28 -5.54
C ASP A 21 -6.26 10.96 -5.51
N ALA A 22 -6.64 9.84 -4.88
CA ALA A 22 -8.03 9.51 -4.58
C ALA A 22 -8.63 10.29 -3.38
N GLY A 23 -7.87 11.19 -2.75
CA GLY A 23 -8.32 11.99 -1.60
C GLY A 23 -8.49 11.20 -0.30
N LEU A 24 -7.92 9.99 -0.20
CA LEU A 24 -8.11 9.11 0.95
C LEU A 24 -6.98 9.24 1.97
N THR A 25 -7.33 9.21 3.25
CA THR A 25 -6.39 8.92 4.33
C THR A 25 -6.07 7.42 4.37
N GLY A 26 -4.96 7.04 5.01
CA GLY A 26 -4.61 5.63 5.20
C GLY A 26 -5.67 4.85 5.98
N LYS A 27 -6.39 5.52 6.90
CA LYS A 27 -7.49 4.92 7.67
C LYS A 27 -8.71 4.65 6.79
N GLU A 28 -9.08 5.59 5.93
CA GLU A 28 -10.22 5.43 5.01
C GLU A 28 -9.96 4.35 3.97
N LEU A 29 -8.76 4.29 3.39
CA LEU A 29 -8.39 3.21 2.49
C LEU A 29 -8.47 1.86 3.19
N ALA A 30 -7.92 1.75 4.40
CA ALA A 30 -7.98 0.52 5.18
C ALA A 30 -9.42 0.09 5.46
N GLN A 31 -10.29 1.03 5.85
CA GLN A 31 -11.70 0.76 6.09
C GLN A 31 -12.42 0.26 4.82
N ARG A 32 -12.21 0.92 3.67
CA ARG A 32 -12.79 0.52 2.38
C ARG A 32 -12.30 -0.85 1.93
N ALA A 33 -11.02 -1.10 2.11
CA ALA A 33 -10.40 -2.37 1.79
C ALA A 33 -10.76 -3.48 2.80
N GLY A 34 -11.39 -3.18 3.94
CA GLY A 34 -11.63 -4.14 5.03
C GLY A 34 -10.34 -4.66 5.67
N LEU A 35 -9.30 -3.83 5.73
CA LEU A 35 -7.99 -4.12 6.27
C LEU A 35 -7.70 -3.25 7.50
N ALA A 36 -6.72 -3.65 8.30
CA ALA A 36 -6.21 -2.79 9.36
C ALA A 36 -5.33 -1.67 8.77
N GLN A 37 -5.43 -0.45 9.29
CA GLN A 37 -4.61 0.68 8.84
C GLN A 37 -3.08 0.41 8.90
N PRO A 38 -2.54 -0.31 9.91
CA PRO A 38 -1.12 -0.71 9.90
C PRO A 38 -0.73 -1.63 8.74
N THR A 39 -1.68 -2.37 8.14
CA THR A 39 -1.42 -3.18 6.93
C THR A 39 -1.19 -2.28 5.73
N ILE A 40 -2.08 -1.29 5.52
CA ILE A 40 -1.91 -0.25 4.48
C ILE A 40 -0.59 0.50 4.66
N SER A 41 -0.27 0.93 5.90
CA SER A 41 0.97 1.64 6.19
C SER A 41 2.22 0.84 5.83
N ARG A 42 2.24 -0.47 6.17
CA ARG A 42 3.36 -1.35 5.84
C ARG A 42 3.49 -1.59 4.34
N MET A 43 2.38 -1.66 3.60
CA MET A 43 2.42 -1.71 2.14
C MET A 43 3.00 -0.42 1.54
N GLU A 44 2.52 0.73 1.99
CA GLU A 44 2.97 2.06 1.51
C GLU A 44 4.43 2.39 1.83
N THR A 45 5.01 1.72 2.81
CA THR A 45 6.42 1.90 3.22
C THR A 45 7.33 0.77 2.71
N GLY A 46 6.79 -0.15 1.91
CA GLY A 46 7.53 -1.30 1.37
C GLY A 46 7.98 -2.30 2.43
N GLN A 47 7.33 -2.32 3.60
CA GLN A 47 7.56 -3.28 4.68
C GLN A 47 6.71 -4.55 4.52
N LEU A 48 5.66 -4.51 3.68
CA LEU A 48 4.77 -5.63 3.40
C LEU A 48 4.48 -5.71 1.90
N LEU A 49 4.73 -6.88 1.32
CA LEU A 49 4.26 -7.21 -0.03
C LEU A 49 2.79 -7.63 0.05
N PRO A 50 1.86 -6.95 -0.64
CA PRO A 50 0.46 -7.37 -0.66
C PRO A 50 0.31 -8.71 -1.39
N THR A 51 -0.67 -9.51 -0.97
CA THR A 51 -1.14 -10.66 -1.77
C THR A 51 -1.98 -10.15 -2.95
N PRO A 52 -2.18 -10.95 -4.00
CA PRO A 52 -3.09 -10.59 -5.08
C PRO A 52 -4.50 -10.20 -4.59
N GLU A 53 -5.06 -10.97 -3.65
CA GLU A 53 -6.34 -10.65 -3.00
C GLU A 53 -6.31 -9.30 -2.29
N THR A 54 -5.19 -8.95 -1.65
CA THR A 54 -5.03 -7.63 -1.02
C THR A 54 -5.04 -6.52 -2.06
N VAL A 55 -4.40 -6.73 -3.22
CA VAL A 55 -4.37 -5.72 -4.30
C VAL A 55 -5.76 -5.45 -4.86
N GLU A 56 -6.62 -6.47 -4.98
CA GLU A 56 -8.00 -6.29 -5.48
C GLU A 56 -8.87 -5.44 -4.55
N ARG A 57 -8.49 -5.31 -3.28
CA ARG A 57 -9.26 -4.59 -2.25
C ARG A 57 -8.85 -3.13 -2.07
N VAL A 58 -7.73 -2.71 -2.66
CA VAL A 58 -7.02 -1.45 -2.36
C VAL A 58 -7.03 -0.53 -3.57
#